data_AF-A0A7Y3BL97-F1
#
_entry.id   AF-A0A7Y3BL97-F1
#
_cell.length_a   1.000
_cell.length_b   1.000
_cell.length_c   1.000
_cell.angle_alpha   90.00
_cell.angle_beta   90.00
_cell.angle_gamma   90.00
#
_symmetry.space_group_name_H-M   'P 1'
#
loop_
_entity.id
_entity.type
_entity.pdbx_description
1 polymer ?
#
loop_
_entity_poly.entity_id
_entity_poly.type
_entity_poly.pdbx_seq_one_letter_code
_entity_poly.pdbx_strand_id
1 'polypeptide(L)' 'VFMREGGSIPIVVVFSQKLKVPVVMMGLGLDTENLHSPNEHFNLKHFHLGILSSAYFFETYSK' A
#
# COMPACT_ATOMS: atom_id res chain seq x y z
N VAL A 1 2.61 -10.81 -9.49
CA VAL A 1 3.37 -11.47 -8.41
C VAL A 1 3.08 -10.71 -7.13
N PHE A 2 2.69 -11.37 -6.03
CA PHE A 2 2.54 -10.71 -4.73
C PHE A 2 3.93 -10.53 -4.09
N MET A 3 4.19 -9.34 -3.57
CA MET A 3 5.46 -8.99 -2.92
C MET A 3 5.34 -9.12 -1.41
N ARG A 4 6.43 -9.51 -0.74
CA ARG A 4 6.54 -9.50 0.73
C ARG A 4 7.39 -8.30 1.13
N GLU A 5 6.99 -7.64 2.20
CA GLU A 5 7.70 -6.49 2.76
C GLU A 5 8.38 -6.83 4.08
N GLY A 6 9.50 -6.15 4.36
CA GLY A 6 10.18 -6.23 5.66
C GLY A 6 9.57 -5.32 6.73
N GLY A 7 8.78 -4.32 6.31
CA GLY A 7 8.05 -3.41 7.20
C GLY A 7 6.92 -4.11 7.96
N SER A 8 6.61 -3.61 9.16
CA SER A 8 5.55 -4.16 10.02
C SER A 8 4.36 -3.20 10.10
N ILE A 9 3.17 -3.71 9.79
CA ILE A 9 1.88 -3.02 10.03
C ILE A 9 1.01 -3.95 10.89
N PRO A 10 1.14 -3.92 12.24
CA PRO A 10 0.58 -4.94 13.13
C PRO A 10 -0.94 -5.13 13.04
N ILE A 11 -1.69 -4.06 12.74
CA ILE A 11 -3.16 -4.11 12.66
C ILE A 11 -3.67 -5.03 11.55
N VAL A 12 -2.87 -5.32 10.51
CA VAL A 12 -3.22 -6.24 9.41
C VAL A 12 -3.60 -7.62 9.96
N VAL A 13 -2.85 -8.11 10.95
CA VAL A 13 -3.13 -9.41 11.59
C VAL A 13 -4.45 -9.37 12.32
N VAL A 14 -4.72 -8.29 13.05
CA VAL A 14 -5.98 -8.12 13.81
C VAL A 14 -7.17 -8.05 12.86
N PHE A 15 -7.09 -7.28 11.77
CA PHE A 15 -8.19 -7.21 10.79
C PHE A 15 -8.46 -8.55 10.14
N SER A 16 -7.42 -9.25 9.68
CA SER A 16 -7.56 -10.58 9.10
C SER A 16 -8.25 -11.56 10.07
N GLN A 17 -7.82 -11.60 11.34
CA GLN A 17 -8.38 -12.51 12.36
C GLN A 17 -9.80 -12.14 12.79
N LYS A 18 -10.09 -10.85 12.97
CA LYS A 18 -11.37 -10.39 13.55
C LYS A 18 -12.47 -10.24 12.50
N LEU A 19 -12.15 -9.71 11.33
CA LEU A 19 -13.12 -9.47 10.27
C LEU A 19 -13.27 -10.67 9.34
N LYS A 20 -12.30 -11.61 9.35
CA LYS A 20 -12.28 -12.79 8.47
C LYS A 20 -12.39 -12.43 6.99
N VAL A 21 -11.80 -11.29 6.61
CA VAL A 21 -11.73 -10.82 5.22
C VAL A 21 -10.28 -10.78 4.73
N PRO A 22 -10.03 -10.97 3.43
CA PRO A 22 -8.70 -10.74 2.85
C PRO A 22 -8.26 -9.29 3.05
N VAL A 23 -6.99 -9.09 3.41
CA VAL A 23 -6.38 -7.76 3.50
C VAL A 23 -5.48 -7.56 2.29
N VAL A 24 -5.65 -6.44 1.59
CA VAL A 24 -4.79 -6.03 0.47
C VAL A 24 -3.95 -4.85 0.93
N MET A 25 -2.62 -4.96 0.81
CA MET A 25 -1.69 -3.84 0.99
C MET A 25 -1.28 -3.33 -0.39
N MET A 26 -1.67 -2.10 -0.71
CA MET A 26 -1.33 -1.45 -1.98
C MET A 26 -0.10 -0.56 -1.75
N GLY A 27 1.09 -1.06 -2.08
CA GLY A 27 2.32 -0.28 -2.04
C GLY A 27 2.32 0.79 -3.13
N LEU A 28 2.62 2.03 -2.75
CA LEU A 28 2.64 3.18 -3.68
C LEU A 28 4.04 3.81 -3.83
N GLY A 29 4.92 3.59 -2.84
CA GLY A 29 6.24 4.20 -2.79
C GLY A 29 7.31 3.46 -3.60
N LEU A 30 8.48 4.07 -3.66
CA LEU A 30 9.72 3.48 -4.18
C LEU A 30 10.64 3.09 -3.03
N ASP A 31 11.54 2.14 -3.27
CA ASP A 31 12.56 1.73 -2.29
C ASP A 31 13.57 2.84 -1.98
N THR A 32 13.71 3.83 -2.86
CA THR A 32 14.60 4.99 -2.68
C THR A 32 14.04 6.08 -1.77
N GLU A 33 12.80 5.98 -1.31
CA GLU A 33 12.09 7.07 -0.63
C GLU A 33 12.50 7.28 0.83
N ASN A 34 13.42 6.47 1.36
CA ASN A 34 14.06 6.67 2.66
C ASN A 34 13.06 6.86 3.82
N LEU A 35 11.98 6.07 3.83
CA LEU A 35 11.01 6.05 4.94
C LEU A 35 11.74 5.98 6.29
N HIS A 36 11.47 6.94 7.17
CA HIS A 36 12.11 7.08 8.48
C HIS A 36 13.62 7.40 8.47
N SER A 37 14.14 7.94 7.38
CA SER A 37 15.56 8.34 7.22
C SER A 37 15.69 9.75 6.64
N PRO A 38 16.87 10.40 6.74
CA PRO A 38 17.08 11.72 6.13
C PRO A 38 16.81 11.72 4.61
N ASN A 39 16.36 12.86 4.09
CA ASN A 39 15.92 13.00 2.69
C ASN A 39 14.78 12.02 2.32
N GLU A 40 13.90 11.73 3.29
CA GLU A 40 12.60 11.11 3.01
C GLU A 40 11.85 11.95 1.97
N HIS A 41 11.40 11.30 0.91
CA HIS A 41 10.72 11.98 -0.19
C HIS A 41 9.66 11.07 -0.78
N PHE A 42 8.80 11.63 -1.62
CA PHE A 42 7.79 10.86 -2.32
C PHE A 42 7.79 11.24 -3.80
N ASN A 43 7.79 10.23 -4.68
CA ASN A 43 7.82 10.45 -6.11
C ASN A 43 6.48 11.02 -6.61
N LEU A 44 6.50 12.20 -7.25
CA LEU A 44 5.27 12.87 -7.70
C LEU A 44 4.49 12.07 -8.75
N LYS A 45 5.19 11.33 -9.64
CA LYS A 45 4.51 10.46 -10.60
C LYS A 45 3.78 9.33 -9.87
N HIS A 46 4.40 8.74 -8.85
CA HIS A 46 3.76 7.72 -8.01
C HIS A 46 2.61 8.28 -7.17
N PHE A 47 2.69 9.54 -6.74
CA PHE A 47 1.56 10.21 -6.07
C PHE A 47 0.33 10.28 -6.98
N HIS A 48 0.50 10.78 -8.20
CA HIS A 48 -0.60 10.86 -9.16
C HIS A 48 -1.11 9.49 -9.60
N LEU A 49 -0.21 8.55 -9.88
CA LEU A 49 -0.60 7.19 -10.26
C LEU A 49 -1.25 6.43 -9.11
N GLY A 50 -0.81 6.65 -7.86
CA GLY A 50 -1.39 6.03 -6.68
C GLY A 50 -2.85 6.43 -6.48
N ILE A 51 -3.19 7.71 -6.70
CA ILE A 51 -4.58 8.19 -6.70
C ILE A 51 -5.42 7.42 -7.73
N LEU A 52 -4.93 7.32 -8.98
CA LEU A 52 -5.62 6.60 -10.04
C LEU A 52 -5.73 5.10 -9.74
N SER A 53 -4.67 4.48 -9.23
CA SER A 53 -4.66 3.07 -8.84
C SER A 53 -5.67 2.77 -7.73
N SER A 54 -5.78 3.63 -6.72
CA SER A 54 -6.79 3.50 -5.67
C SER A 54 -8.21 3.64 -6.23
N ALA A 55 -8.46 4.61 -7.10
CA ALA A 55 -9.76 4.80 -7.74
C ALA A 55 -10.15 3.57 -8.59
N TYR A 56 -9.23 3.10 -9.46
CA TYR A 56 -9.46 1.92 -10.28
C TYR A 56 -9.61 0.63 -9.46
N PHE A 57 -8.91 0.51 -8.33
CA PHE A 57 -9.08 -0.62 -7.42
C PHE A 57 -10.52 -0.68 -6.92
N PHE A 58 -11.06 0.42 -6.40
CA PHE A 58 -12.44 0.45 -5.93
C PHE A 58 -13.45 0.25 -7.06
N GLU A 59 -13.25 0.89 -8.20
CA GLU A 59 -14.14 0.71 -9.36
C GLU A 59 -14.17 -0.75 -9.80
N THR A 60 -13.00 -1.38 -9.95
CA THR A 60 -12.88 -2.77 -10.40
C THR A 60 -13.40 -3.75 -9.36
N TYR A 61 -13.12 -3.51 -8.08
CA TYR A 61 -13.56 -4.39 -6.98
C TYR A 61 -15.06 -4.33 -6.72
N SER A 62 -15.70 -3.20 -7.03
CA SER A 62 -17.15 -3.02 -6.85
C SER A 62 -18.02 -3.69 -7.92
N LYS A 63 -17.41 -4.23 -8.98
CA LYS A 63 -18.07 -4.99 -10.05
C LYS A 63 -18.20 -6.45 -9.66
#